data_AF-A0A7H1AM64-F1
#
_entry.id   AF-A0A7H1AM64-F1
#
_cell.length_a   1.000
_cell.length_b   1.000
_cell.length_c   1.000
_cell.angle_alpha   90.00
_cell.angle_beta   90.00
_cell.angle_gamma   90.00
#
_symmetry.space_group_name_H-M   'P 1'
#
loop_
_entity.id
_entity.type
_entity.pdbx_description
1 polymer ?
#
loop_
_entity_poly.entity_id
_entity_poly.type
_entity_poly.pdbx_seq_one_letter_code
_entity_poly.pdbx_strand_id
1 'polypeptide(L)'
;MPDDEILDAYQEEMQVEFTNDFRFFLKEASDSIYNGKDALVVTASRKSSRELIVEARSAWEAGLPRGNIPFCGDNGNYYYISKHGGVGYWSHDGVSGETWPNRATWIEEVWIGGG
;
A
#
# COMPACT_ATOMS: atom_id res chain seq x y z
N MET A 1 -16.30 1.07 -4.96
CA MET A 1 -15.23 1.84 -4.30
C MET A 1 -15.44 1.71 -2.80
N PRO A 2 -14.39 1.61 -1.99
CA PRO A 2 -14.51 1.54 -0.54
C PRO A 2 -15.00 2.87 0.05
N ASP A 3 -15.99 2.82 0.94
CA ASP A 3 -16.46 4.00 1.70
C ASP A 3 -15.58 4.25 2.94
N ASP A 4 -15.71 5.43 3.56
CA ASP A 4 -14.95 5.79 4.78
C ASP A 4 -15.14 4.77 5.90
N GLU A 5 -16.36 4.22 6.07
CA GLU A 5 -16.64 3.17 7.07
C GLU A 5 -15.74 1.94 6.90
N ILE A 6 -15.47 1.54 5.67
CA ILE A 6 -14.60 0.39 5.39
C ILE A 6 -13.16 0.76 5.76
N LEU A 7 -12.71 1.96 5.38
CA LEU A 7 -11.35 2.42 5.71
C LEU A 7 -11.14 2.56 7.22
N ASP A 8 -12.13 3.05 7.96
CA ASP A 8 -12.09 3.16 9.42
C ASP A 8 -12.09 1.78 10.11
N ALA A 9 -12.90 0.83 9.63
CA ALA A 9 -12.83 -0.56 10.10
C ALA A 9 -11.45 -1.19 9.87
N TYR A 10 -10.81 -0.91 8.72
CA TYR A 10 -9.46 -1.38 8.44
C TYR A 10 -8.43 -0.77 9.39
N GLN A 11 -8.47 0.55 9.61
CA GLN A 11 -7.54 1.22 10.54
C GLN A 11 -7.67 0.68 11.97
N GLU A 12 -8.89 0.44 12.45
CA GLU A 12 -9.12 -0.11 13.79
C GLU A 12 -8.55 -1.54 13.91
N GLU A 13 -8.79 -2.39 12.92
CA GLU A 13 -8.30 -3.77 12.92
C GLU A 13 -6.78 -3.87 12.76
N MET A 14 -6.22 -3.01 11.92
CA MET A 14 -4.79 -2.94 11.65
C MET A 14 -4.02 -2.17 12.73
N GLN A 15 -4.71 -1.39 13.55
CA GLN A 15 -4.15 -0.44 14.50
C GLN A 15 -3.15 0.53 13.84
N VAL A 16 -3.53 1.07 12.68
CA VAL A 16 -2.73 2.02 11.90
C VAL A 16 -3.55 3.26 11.57
N GLU A 17 -2.88 4.38 11.31
CA GLU A 17 -3.53 5.60 10.83
C GLU A 17 -3.38 5.71 9.31
N PHE A 18 -4.52 5.83 8.61
CA PHE A 18 -4.51 6.15 7.19
C PHE A 18 -4.51 7.66 7.02
N THR A 19 -3.48 8.17 6.37
CA THR A 19 -3.45 9.58 5.97
C THR A 19 -4.56 9.87 4.96
N ASN A 20 -5.08 11.10 4.94
CA ASN A 20 -6.14 11.50 4.00
C ASN A 20 -5.76 11.21 2.54
N ASP A 21 -4.48 11.43 2.23
CA ASP A 21 -3.89 11.13 0.93
C ASP A 21 -3.95 9.64 0.59
N PHE A 22 -3.69 8.76 1.57
CA PHE A 22 -3.79 7.32 1.39
C PHE A 22 -5.25 6.85 1.24
N ARG A 23 -6.17 7.40 2.04
CA ARG A 23 -7.61 7.13 1.91
C ARG A 23 -8.12 7.48 0.51
N PHE A 24 -7.69 8.62 -0.04
CA PHE A 24 -8.06 9.04 -1.39
C PHE A 24 -7.53 8.06 -2.46
N PHE A 25 -6.28 7.62 -2.34
CA PHE A 25 -5.72 6.60 -3.24
C PHE A 25 -6.49 5.28 -3.21
N LEU A 26 -6.83 4.79 -2.01
CA LEU A 26 -7.60 3.55 -1.87
C LEU A 26 -9.00 3.66 -2.48
N LYS A 27 -9.59 4.86 -2.49
CA LYS A 27 -10.90 5.12 -3.09
C LYS A 27 -10.86 5.24 -4.61
N GLU A 28 -9.89 5.99 -5.12
CA GLU A 28 -9.86 6.44 -6.52
C GLU A 28 -8.97 5.59 -7.42
N ALA A 29 -7.90 5.00 -6.88
CA ALA A 29 -6.83 4.39 -7.67
C ALA A 29 -6.61 2.90 -7.39
N SER A 30 -7.23 2.33 -6.33
CA SER A 30 -7.03 0.92 -5.97
C SER A 30 -7.52 -0.08 -7.03
N ASP A 31 -8.45 0.34 -7.91
CA ASP A 31 -8.95 -0.51 -9.00
C ASP A 31 -7.99 -0.55 -10.21
N SER A 32 -6.96 0.29 -10.23
CA SER A 32 -6.03 0.42 -11.35
C SER A 32 -4.84 -0.55 -11.21
N ILE A 33 -4.62 -1.37 -12.24
CA ILE A 33 -3.41 -2.19 -12.41
C ILE A 33 -2.59 -1.54 -13.52
N TYR A 34 -1.30 -1.28 -13.26
CA TYR A 34 -0.44 -0.65 -14.24
C TYR A 34 0.96 -1.25 -14.20
N ASN A 35 1.53 -1.60 -15.36
CA ASN A 35 2.90 -2.12 -15.48
C ASN A 35 3.25 -3.30 -14.55
N GLY A 36 2.32 -4.24 -14.34
CA GLY A 36 2.55 -5.41 -13.47
C GLY A 36 2.66 -5.09 -11.98
N LYS A 37 2.28 -3.87 -11.59
CA LYS A 37 2.16 -3.42 -10.21
C LYS A 37 0.70 -3.50 -9.79
N ASP A 38 0.47 -4.28 -8.75
CA ASP A 38 -0.85 -4.57 -8.25
C ASP A 38 -1.14 -3.67 -7.05
N ALA A 39 -1.91 -2.60 -7.25
CA ALA A 39 -2.42 -1.83 -6.12
C ALA A 39 -3.24 -2.75 -5.20
N LEU A 40 -3.01 -2.58 -3.89
CA LEU A 40 -3.78 -3.27 -2.89
C LEU A 40 -5.17 -2.63 -2.78
N VAL A 41 -6.17 -3.50 -2.73
CA VAL A 41 -7.57 -3.09 -2.67
C VAL A 41 -8.09 -3.24 -1.25
N VAL A 42 -8.99 -2.34 -0.90
CA VAL A 42 -9.80 -2.47 0.30
C VAL A 42 -11.21 -2.80 -0.14
N THR A 43 -11.70 -3.95 0.26
CA THR A 43 -13.05 -4.42 -0.08
C THR A 43 -13.87 -4.70 1.18
N ALA A 44 -15.18 -4.43 1.11
CA ALA A 44 -16.12 -4.78 2.16
C ALA A 44 -16.14 -6.30 2.43
N SER A 45 -16.01 -7.10 1.36
CA SER A 45 -16.06 -8.56 1.43
C SER A 45 -14.78 -9.19 2.00
N ARG A 46 -13.65 -8.46 2.00
CA ARG A 46 -12.33 -8.95 2.45
C ARG A 46 -11.87 -10.25 1.78
N LYS A 47 -12.28 -10.44 0.52
CA LYS A 47 -12.10 -11.68 -0.25
C LYS A 47 -11.22 -11.48 -1.47
N SER A 48 -10.68 -10.29 -1.67
CA SER A 48 -9.76 -10.07 -2.78
C SER A 48 -8.44 -10.76 -2.51
N SER A 49 -7.83 -11.29 -3.57
CA SER A 49 -6.45 -11.81 -3.50
C SER A 49 -5.43 -10.71 -3.21
N ARG A 50 -5.79 -9.45 -3.47
CA ARG A 50 -4.97 -8.24 -3.23
C ARG A 50 -5.46 -7.45 -2.03
N GLU A 51 -6.01 -8.13 -1.03
CA GLU A 51 -6.58 -7.47 0.14
C GLU A 51 -5.48 -6.80 0.95
N LEU A 52 -5.60 -5.48 1.14
CA LEU A 52 -4.58 -4.68 1.82
C LEU A 52 -4.21 -5.23 3.20
N ILE A 53 -5.20 -5.69 3.97
CA ILE A 53 -4.96 -6.18 5.34
C ILE A 53 -4.17 -7.48 5.38
N VAL A 54 -4.35 -8.34 4.38
CA VAL A 54 -3.64 -9.64 4.30
C VAL A 54 -2.18 -9.39 3.97
N GLU A 55 -1.92 -8.57 2.95
CA GLU A 55 -0.58 -8.18 2.54
C GLU A 55 0.14 -7.37 3.62
N ALA A 56 -0.54 -6.43 4.29
CA ALA A 56 0.01 -5.68 5.41
C ALA A 56 0.39 -6.57 6.60
N ARG A 57 -0.44 -7.55 6.93
CA ARG A 57 -0.11 -8.51 7.99
C ARG A 57 1.11 -9.33 7.62
N SER A 58 1.13 -9.89 6.41
CA SER A 58 2.26 -10.66 5.88
C SER A 58 3.55 -9.84 5.92
N ALA A 59 3.47 -8.58 5.50
CA ALA A 59 4.57 -7.62 5.53
C ALA A 59 5.13 -7.39 6.94
N TRP A 60 4.25 -7.14 7.92
CA TRP A 60 4.67 -6.93 9.30
C TRP A 60 5.23 -8.19 9.95
N GLU A 61 4.67 -9.35 9.63
CA GLU A 61 5.22 -10.64 10.08
C GLU A 61 6.61 -10.90 9.49
N ALA A 62 6.87 -10.40 8.28
CA ALA A 62 8.18 -10.47 7.64
C ALA A 62 9.18 -9.43 8.17
N GLY A 63 8.75 -8.49 9.03
CA GLY A 63 9.63 -7.52 9.70
C GLY A 63 9.40 -6.06 9.31
N LEU A 64 8.42 -5.74 8.46
CA LEU A 64 8.05 -4.36 8.19
C LEU A 64 7.50 -3.70 9.49
N PRO A 65 7.94 -2.47 9.82
CA PRO A 65 7.37 -1.73 10.95
C PRO A 65 5.86 -1.52 10.79
N ARG A 66 5.08 -1.70 11.88
CA ARG A 66 3.61 -1.51 11.88
C ARG A 66 3.14 -0.13 11.43
N GLY A 67 3.98 0.90 11.55
CA GLY A 67 3.67 2.25 11.06
C GLY A 67 3.84 2.44 9.55
N ASN A 68 4.28 1.41 8.83
CA ASN A 68 4.41 1.39 7.39
C ASN A 68 3.34 0.48 6.80
N ILE A 69 2.60 0.98 5.83
CA ILE A 69 1.44 0.29 5.26
C ILE A 69 1.75 -0.04 3.81
N PRO A 70 1.77 -1.32 3.40
CA PRO A 70 1.91 -1.66 1.99
C PRO A 70 0.68 -1.20 1.22
N PHE A 71 0.89 -0.76 -0.01
CA PHE A 71 -0.18 -0.29 -0.87
C PHE A 71 -0.09 -0.79 -2.31
N CYS A 72 1.05 -1.37 -2.69
CA CYS A 72 1.23 -1.93 -4.02
C CYS A 72 2.18 -3.14 -3.96
N GLY A 73 1.74 -4.26 -4.50
CA GLY A 73 2.55 -5.47 -4.69
C GLY A 73 3.30 -5.46 -6.03
N ASP A 74 4.51 -6.03 -6.02
CA ASP A 74 5.42 -6.10 -7.15
C ASP A 74 6.18 -7.45 -7.10
N ASN A 75 5.64 -8.47 -7.79
CA ASN A 75 6.24 -9.80 -7.96
C ASN A 75 6.81 -10.45 -6.67
N GLY A 76 6.10 -10.35 -5.55
CA GLY A 76 6.51 -10.92 -4.25
C GLY A 76 7.16 -9.92 -3.28
N ASN A 77 7.43 -8.70 -3.75
CA ASN A 77 7.83 -7.55 -2.94
C ASN A 77 6.68 -6.54 -2.87
N TYR A 78 6.82 -5.49 -2.07
CA TYR A 78 5.77 -4.47 -1.96
C TYR A 78 6.32 -3.07 -1.68
N TYR A 79 5.62 -2.08 -2.22
CA TYR A 79 5.79 -0.68 -1.86
C TYR A 79 4.92 -0.34 -0.67
N TYR A 80 5.51 0.35 0.30
CA TYR A 80 4.83 0.81 1.50
C TYR A 80 4.87 2.33 1.61
N ILE A 81 3.83 2.88 2.22
CA ILE A 81 3.79 4.28 2.63
C ILE A 81 4.08 4.35 4.13
N SER A 82 4.98 5.25 4.51
CA SER A 82 5.24 5.56 5.90
C SER A 82 4.22 6.55 6.44
N LYS A 83 4.04 6.60 7.75
CA LYS A 83 3.23 7.63 8.45
C LYS A 83 3.57 9.09 8.05
N HIS A 84 4.77 9.32 7.53
CA HIS A 84 5.22 10.64 7.05
C HIS A 84 4.83 10.94 5.60
N GLY A 85 4.16 10.02 4.90
CA GLY A 85 3.76 10.17 3.49
C GLY A 85 4.83 9.77 2.48
N GLY A 86 6.06 9.46 2.93
CA GLY A 86 7.12 8.92 2.08
C GLY A 86 6.83 7.48 1.67
N VAL A 87 7.32 7.08 0.51
CA VAL A 87 7.17 5.72 -0.03
C VAL A 87 8.51 5.00 0.05
N GLY A 88 8.49 3.72 0.42
CA GLY A 88 9.67 2.85 0.37
C GLY A 88 9.34 1.53 -0.30
N TYR A 89 10.37 0.83 -0.76
CA TYR A 89 10.24 -0.53 -1.27
C TYR A 89 10.78 -1.52 -0.25
N TRP A 90 10.00 -2.57 0.00
CA TRP A 90 10.39 -3.67 0.86
C TRP A 90 10.40 -4.94 0.04
N SER A 91 11.51 -5.66 0.10
CA SER A 91 11.67 -6.98 -0.50
C SER A 91 11.82 -8.05 0.58
N HIS A 92 11.71 -9.31 0.19
CA HIS A 92 11.88 -10.44 1.12
C HIS A 92 13.25 -10.46 1.84
N ASP A 93 14.25 -9.76 1.30
CA ASP A 93 15.58 -9.56 1.90
C ASP A 93 15.66 -8.35 2.86
N GLY A 94 14.56 -7.59 3.00
CA GLY A 94 14.42 -6.44 3.90
C GLY A 94 14.08 -5.12 3.20
N VAL A 95 14.36 -4.00 3.88
CA VAL A 95 14.19 -2.65 3.31
C VAL A 95 15.17 -2.49 2.15
N SER A 96 14.67 -2.25 0.94
CA SER A 96 15.55 -1.89 -0.17
C SER A 96 16.04 -0.45 0.01
N GLY A 97 17.13 -0.09 -0.66
CA GLY A 97 17.64 1.29 -0.66
C GLY A 97 16.74 2.27 -1.42
N GLU A 98 15.63 1.82 -2.01
CA GLU A 98 14.75 2.64 -2.83
C GLU A 98 13.65 3.29 -1.99
N THR A 99 13.70 4.61 -1.93
CA THR A 99 12.74 5.43 -1.20
C THR A 99 12.39 6.66 -2.01
N TRP A 100 11.13 7.04 -1.96
CA TRP A 100 10.59 8.24 -2.60
C TRP A 100 10.04 9.18 -1.53
N PRO A 101 10.20 10.50 -1.73
CA PRO A 101 9.79 11.49 -0.75
C PRO A 101 8.27 11.54 -0.56
N ASN A 102 7.49 11.17 -1.56
CA ASN A 102 6.03 11.14 -1.52
C ASN A 102 5.47 10.19 -2.59
N ARG A 103 4.18 9.87 -2.50
CA ARG A 103 3.51 8.98 -3.45
C ARG A 103 3.45 9.58 -4.86
N ALA A 104 3.35 10.91 -5.03
CA ALA A 104 3.30 11.50 -6.36
C ALA A 104 4.60 11.25 -7.13
N THR A 105 5.76 11.45 -6.50
CA THR A 105 7.07 11.13 -7.09
C THR A 105 7.17 9.64 -7.44
N TRP A 106 6.71 8.75 -6.56
CA TRP A 106 6.67 7.33 -6.87
C TRP A 106 5.74 7.00 -8.05
N ILE A 107 4.56 7.61 -8.11
CA ILE A 107 3.63 7.43 -9.24
C ILE A 107 4.30 7.90 -10.53
N GLU A 108 4.95 9.05 -10.53
CA GLU A 108 5.60 9.57 -11.74
C GLU A 108 6.80 8.72 -12.16
N GLU A 109 7.67 8.33 -11.24
CA GLU A 109 8.92 7.61 -11.57
C GLU A 109 8.72 6.10 -11.77
N VAL A 110 7.85 5.47 -10.98
CA VAL A 110 7.72 4.01 -10.92
C VAL A 110 6.43 3.53 -11.58
N TRP A 111 5.31 4.20 -11.35
CA TRP A 111 4.02 3.77 -11.91
C TRP A 111 3.90 4.20 -13.37
N ILE A 112 4.04 5.49 -13.67
CA ILE A 112 3.83 6.08 -15.00
C ILE A 112 5.12 6.06 -15.83
N GLY A 113 6.25 6.48 -15.24
CA GLY A 113 7.53 6.64 -15.93
C GLY A 113 8.41 5.39 -15.99
N GLY A 114 8.12 4.38 -15.17
CA GLY A 114 8.93 3.16 -15.03
C GLY A 114 8.66 2.09 -16.11
N GLY A 115 8.47 2.51 -17.36
CA GLY A 115 8.25 1.63 -18.52
C GLY A 115 9.52 1.06 -19.13
#